data_AF-A0A075V695-F1
#
_entry.id   AF-A0A075V695-F1
#
_cell.length_a   1.000
_cell.length_b   1.000
_cell.length_c   1.000
_cell.angle_alpha   90.00
_cell.angle_beta   90.00
_cell.angle_gamma   90.00
#
_symmetry.space_group_name_H-M   'P 1'
#
loop_
_entity.id
_entity.type
_entity.pdbx_description
1 polymer ?
#
loop_
_entity_poly.entity_id
_entity_poly.type
_entity_poly.pdbx_seq_one_letter_code
_entity_poly.pdbx_strand_id
1 'polypeptide(L)'
;MPPKPRITHSQVKELVEVHGLSLTAAAEALGVSKSLASYHLHNSGGGYVNPWKEARKSMPWKEIQPEHRDSGQARRAAWHAEYIATGGKHMSEKKLRYLRQWYQRLANDGLVVVYDPTIPPHKGAKTGGWDYVPREEKDGDLLFRENEYTEVTDETRVDWRLPDKEFWPQE
;
A
#
# COMPACT_ATOMS: atom_id res chain seq x y z
N MET A 1 16.76 -34.93 2.75
CA MET A 1 16.31 -33.56 3.06
C MET A 1 16.44 -33.33 4.55
N PRO A 2 17.04 -32.22 5.02
CA PRO A 2 16.98 -31.88 6.44
C PRO A 2 15.51 -31.71 6.87
N PRO A 3 15.15 -32.04 8.12
CA PRO A 3 13.80 -31.84 8.62
C PRO A 3 13.44 -30.36 8.54
N LYS A 4 12.23 -30.05 8.05
CA LYS A 4 11.73 -28.67 8.06
C LYS A 4 11.71 -28.17 9.51
N PRO A 5 12.22 -26.95 9.79
CA PRO A 5 12.12 -26.36 11.12
C PRO A 5 10.67 -26.41 11.60
N ARG A 6 10.43 -26.94 12.81
CA ARG A 6 9.09 -26.93 13.42
C ARG A 6 8.81 -25.53 13.94
N ILE A 7 8.26 -24.68 13.08
CA ILE A 7 7.70 -23.38 13.46
C ILE A 7 6.18 -23.47 13.52
N THR A 8 5.59 -22.65 14.39
CA THR A 8 4.14 -22.56 14.56
C THR A 8 3.59 -21.29 13.93
N HIS A 9 2.29 -21.31 13.64
CA HIS A 9 1.56 -20.12 13.18
C HIS A 9 1.72 -18.92 14.12
N SER A 10 1.60 -19.17 15.43
CA SER A 10 1.65 -18.15 16.47
C SER A 10 3.02 -17.47 16.55
N GLN A 11 4.12 -18.21 16.34
CA GLN A 11 5.47 -17.64 16.35
C GLN A 11 5.69 -16.64 15.22
N VAL A 12 5.22 -16.95 14.00
CA VAL A 12 5.32 -15.99 12.89
C VAL A 12 4.42 -14.77 13.15
N LYS A 13 3.20 -15.01 13.64
CA LYS A 13 2.26 -13.96 13.98
C LYS A 13 2.79 -13.04 15.06
N GLU A 14 3.41 -13.57 16.12
CA GLU A 14 4.02 -12.81 17.20
C GLU A 14 5.17 -11.93 16.69
N LEU A 15 6.11 -12.49 15.92
CA LEU A 15 7.21 -11.69 15.35
C LEU A 15 6.71 -10.57 14.44
N VAL A 16 5.67 -10.83 13.65
CA VAL A 16 5.11 -9.84 12.73
C VAL A 16 4.24 -8.82 13.47
N GLU A 17 3.21 -9.24 14.21
CA GLU A 17 2.17 -8.40 14.80
C GLU A 17 2.50 -7.84 16.19
N VAL A 18 3.32 -8.54 16.99
CA VAL A 18 3.73 -8.08 18.32
C VAL A 18 5.07 -7.36 18.24
N HIS A 19 6.06 -7.98 17.60
CA HIS A 19 7.42 -7.43 17.53
C HIS A 19 7.67 -6.51 16.32
N GLY A 20 6.73 -6.39 15.39
CA GLY A 20 6.86 -5.43 14.30
C GLY A 20 7.82 -5.83 13.18
N LEU A 21 8.32 -7.07 13.16
CA LEU A 21 9.28 -7.48 12.13
C LEU A 21 8.61 -7.58 10.76
N SER A 22 9.37 -7.20 9.73
CA SER A 22 9.01 -7.54 8.35
C SER A 22 8.97 -9.07 8.19
N LEU A 23 8.13 -9.58 7.28
CA LEU A 23 8.03 -11.03 7.04
C LEU A 23 9.36 -11.68 6.65
N THR A 24 10.24 -10.94 5.96
CA THR A 24 11.60 -11.41 5.64
C THR A 24 12.44 -11.54 6.91
N ALA A 25 12.46 -10.51 7.75
CA ALA A 25 13.21 -10.52 9.00
C ALA A 25 12.67 -11.56 10.00
N ALA A 26 11.35 -11.75 10.05
CA ALA A 26 10.72 -12.82 10.84
C ALA A 26 11.11 -14.21 10.33
N ALA A 27 11.19 -14.41 9.00
CA ALA A 27 11.62 -15.67 8.40
C ALA A 27 13.11 -15.96 8.71
N GLU A 28 13.97 -14.94 8.61
CA GLU A 28 15.38 -15.02 8.98
C GLU A 28 15.55 -15.35 10.47
N ALA A 29 14.83 -14.67 11.35
CA ALA A 29 14.84 -14.91 12.79
C ALA A 29 14.40 -16.33 13.17
N LEU A 30 13.49 -16.92 12.38
CA LEU A 30 12.98 -18.28 12.57
C LEU A 30 13.77 -19.36 11.80
N GLY A 31 14.78 -18.98 11.02
CA GLY A 31 15.56 -19.91 10.20
C GLY A 31 14.74 -20.63 9.12
N VAL A 32 13.68 -19.99 8.60
CA VAL A 32 12.79 -20.56 7.58
C VAL A 32 12.78 -19.73 6.30
N SER A 33 12.25 -20.31 5.22
CA SER A 33 11.99 -19.54 4.01
C SER A 33 10.87 -18.52 4.22
N LYS A 34 10.95 -17.39 3.51
CA LYS A 34 9.87 -16.39 3.47
C LYS A 34 8.53 -16.98 3.03
N SER A 35 8.54 -17.96 2.13
CA SER A 35 7.33 -18.66 1.68
C SER A 35 6.68 -19.48 2.80
N LEU A 36 7.47 -20.15 3.63
CA LEU A 36 6.98 -20.91 4.77
C LEU A 36 6.47 -19.98 5.87
N ALA A 37 7.19 -18.90 6.19
CA ALA A 37 6.71 -17.87 7.10
C ALA A 37 5.37 -17.26 6.61
N SER A 38 5.26 -16.94 5.31
CA SER A 38 4.01 -16.45 4.70
C SER A 38 2.84 -17.42 4.91
N TYR A 39 3.06 -18.71 4.61
CA TYR A 39 2.05 -19.75 4.82
C TYR A 39 1.60 -19.78 6.29
N HIS A 40 2.54 -19.73 7.23
CA HIS A 40 2.21 -19.76 8.65
C HIS A 40 1.46 -18.52 9.12
N LEU A 41 1.84 -17.33 8.64
CA LEU A 41 1.16 -16.08 8.95
C LEU A 41 -0.29 -16.10 8.45
N HIS A 42 -0.51 -16.50 7.19
CA HIS A 42 -1.84 -16.52 6.57
C HIS A 42 -2.79 -17.57 7.18
N ASN A 43 -2.26 -18.71 7.64
CA ASN A 43 -3.06 -19.81 8.17
C ASN A 43 -3.19 -19.78 9.71
N SER A 44 -2.82 -18.68 10.36
CA SER A 44 -2.68 -18.60 11.83
C SER A 44 -3.96 -18.60 12.66
N GLY A 45 -5.12 -18.88 12.08
CA GLY A 45 -6.39 -18.98 12.82
C GLY A 45 -6.72 -17.67 13.53
N GLY A 46 -7.28 -16.71 12.80
CA GLY A 46 -7.50 -15.34 13.27
C GLY A 46 -7.30 -14.28 12.18
N GLY A 47 -6.96 -14.71 10.96
CA GLY A 47 -6.89 -13.87 9.78
C GLY A 47 -5.77 -12.85 9.85
N TYR A 48 -4.58 -13.19 9.35
CA TYR A 48 -3.71 -12.12 8.87
C TYR A 48 -4.44 -11.44 7.72
N VAL A 49 -5.00 -10.29 8.05
CA VAL A 49 -5.72 -9.45 7.12
C VAL A 49 -4.64 -8.78 6.28
N ASN A 50 -4.44 -9.28 5.06
CA ASN A 50 -3.52 -8.65 4.12
C ASN A 50 -3.97 -7.18 3.98
N PRO A 51 -3.17 -6.20 4.44
CA PRO A 51 -3.61 -4.81 4.44
C PRO A 51 -3.97 -4.35 3.03
N TRP A 52 -3.33 -4.92 2.00
CA TRP A 52 -3.67 -4.69 0.59
C TRP A 52 -5.06 -5.20 0.19
N LYS A 53 -5.51 -6.32 0.77
CA LYS A 53 -6.84 -6.90 0.51
C LYS A 53 -7.95 -6.06 1.15
N GLU A 54 -7.71 -5.48 2.33
CA GLU A 54 -8.67 -4.56 2.94
C GLU A 54 -8.62 -3.18 2.33
N ALA A 55 -7.43 -2.64 2.10
CA ALA A 55 -7.23 -1.42 1.33
C ALA A 55 -7.97 -1.49 0.00
N ARG A 56 -7.97 -2.65 -0.66
CA ARG A 56 -8.73 -2.89 -1.90
C ARG A 56 -10.24 -2.73 -1.77
N LYS A 57 -10.83 -2.94 -0.58
CA LYS A 57 -12.27 -2.77 -0.37
C LYS A 57 -12.67 -1.28 -0.35
N SER A 58 -11.75 -0.41 0.05
CA SER A 58 -11.97 1.03 0.10
C SER A 58 -11.30 1.78 -1.06
N MET A 59 -10.68 1.09 -2.02
CA MET A 59 -10.00 1.73 -3.15
C MET A 59 -10.96 2.61 -3.95
N PRO A 60 -10.52 3.79 -4.39
CA PRO A 60 -11.41 4.74 -5.06
C PRO A 60 -11.68 4.35 -6.52
N TRP A 61 -11.04 3.31 -7.07
CA TRP A 61 -11.25 2.92 -8.47
C TRP A 61 -12.28 1.82 -8.60
N LYS A 62 -13.22 2.01 -9.52
CA LYS A 62 -14.27 1.04 -9.83
C LYS A 62 -13.67 -0.28 -10.32
N GLU A 63 -12.69 -0.18 -11.23
CA GLU A 63 -11.94 -1.32 -11.73
C GLU A 63 -10.56 -0.90 -12.23
N ILE A 64 -9.52 -1.65 -11.83
CA ILE A 64 -8.17 -1.51 -12.42
C ILE A 64 -7.88 -2.70 -13.34
N GLN A 65 -7.55 -2.40 -14.59
CA GLN A 65 -7.14 -3.39 -15.59
C GLN A 65 -5.88 -4.15 -15.12
N PRO A 66 -5.80 -5.48 -15.32
CA PRO A 66 -4.71 -6.32 -14.80
C PRO A 66 -3.30 -5.77 -15.02
N GLU A 67 -3.01 -5.28 -16.22
CA GLU A 67 -1.74 -4.70 -16.66
C GLU A 67 -1.34 -3.44 -15.86
N HIS A 68 -2.31 -2.69 -15.34
CA HIS A 68 -2.08 -1.46 -14.59
C HIS A 68 -1.87 -1.70 -13.08
N ARG A 69 -2.13 -2.92 -12.59
CA ARG A 69 -2.12 -3.25 -11.14
C ARG A 69 -0.73 -3.25 -10.53
N ASP A 70 0.29 -3.58 -11.32
CA ASP A 70 1.68 -3.68 -10.85
C ASP A 70 2.46 -2.36 -10.95
N SER A 71 1.79 -1.28 -11.36
CA SER A 71 2.37 0.05 -11.50
C SER A 71 2.88 0.60 -10.16
N GLY A 72 3.80 1.57 -10.24
CA GLY A 72 4.30 2.25 -9.05
C GLY A 72 3.22 3.08 -8.35
N GLN A 73 2.24 3.58 -9.09
CA GLN A 73 1.11 4.37 -8.61
C GLN A 73 0.14 3.49 -7.82
N ALA A 74 -0.29 2.37 -8.41
CA ALA A 74 -1.16 1.40 -7.74
C ALA A 74 -0.52 0.87 -6.45
N ARG A 75 0.80 0.61 -6.48
CA ARG A 75 1.54 0.17 -5.30
C ARG A 75 1.57 1.22 -4.19
N ARG A 76 1.77 2.50 -4.53
CA ARG A 76 1.79 3.61 -3.54
C ARG A 76 0.43 3.85 -2.91
N ALA A 77 -0.64 3.80 -3.70
CA ALA A 77 -2.00 3.88 -3.19
C ALA A 77 -2.28 2.79 -2.15
N ALA A 78 -1.81 1.56 -2.41
CA ALA A 78 -2.00 0.49 -1.44
C ALA A 78 -1.12 0.64 -0.19
N TRP A 79 0.06 1.24 -0.31
CA TRP A 79 0.87 1.60 0.85
C TRP A 79 0.24 2.70 1.68
N HIS A 80 -0.41 3.67 1.03
CA HIS A 80 -1.19 4.70 1.71
C HIS A 80 -2.35 4.11 2.49
N ALA A 81 -3.18 3.28 1.86
CA ALA A 81 -4.29 2.65 2.55
C ALA A 81 -3.85 1.74 3.71
N GLU A 82 -2.73 1.02 3.57
CA GLU A 82 -2.13 0.29 4.69
C GLU A 82 -1.65 1.24 5.80
N TYR A 83 -1.05 2.37 5.44
CA TYR A 83 -0.61 3.37 6.41
C TYR A 83 -1.79 3.99 7.16
N ILE A 84 -2.89 4.33 6.49
CA ILE A 84 -4.13 4.83 7.12
C ILE A 84 -4.70 3.78 8.07
N ALA A 85 -4.73 2.51 7.65
CA ALA A 85 -5.29 1.43 8.46
C ALA A 85 -4.44 1.09 9.70
N THR A 86 -3.12 1.24 9.64
CA THR A 86 -2.22 0.76 10.70
C THR A 86 -1.40 1.86 11.40
N GLY A 87 -1.49 3.10 10.94
CA GLY A 87 -0.57 4.18 11.35
C GLY A 87 0.89 3.90 10.97
N GLY A 88 1.14 3.02 10.02
CA GLY A 88 2.50 2.58 9.66
C GLY A 88 3.05 1.44 10.48
N LYS A 89 2.29 0.92 11.46
CA LYS A 89 2.70 -0.25 12.24
C LYS A 89 2.94 -1.44 11.30
N HIS A 90 4.05 -2.16 11.49
CA HIS A 90 4.47 -3.31 10.67
C HIS A 90 4.91 -2.99 9.23
N MET A 91 4.89 -1.73 8.81
CA MET A 91 5.46 -1.33 7.52
C MET A 91 6.98 -1.23 7.63
N SER A 92 7.71 -1.73 6.63
CA SER A 92 9.15 -1.59 6.63
C SER A 92 9.58 -0.12 6.48
N GLU A 93 10.71 0.25 7.08
CA GLU A 93 11.30 1.59 6.95
C GLU A 93 11.44 2.02 5.49
N LYS A 94 11.84 1.10 4.61
CA LYS A 94 11.94 1.36 3.17
C LYS A 94 10.60 1.78 2.57
N LYS A 95 9.51 1.13 2.98
CA LYS A 95 8.15 1.41 2.51
C LYS A 95 7.65 2.74 3.04
N LEU A 96 7.84 2.99 4.34
CA LEU A 96 7.52 4.26 5.00
C LEU A 96 8.26 5.44 4.36
N ARG A 97 9.56 5.29 4.12
CA ARG A 97 10.39 6.29 3.42
C ARG A 97 9.87 6.59 2.01
N TYR A 98 9.53 5.56 1.23
CA TYR A 98 8.99 5.78 -0.11
C TYR A 98 7.59 6.39 -0.12
N LEU A 99 6.76 6.05 0.87
CA LEU A 99 5.45 6.65 1.04
C LEU A 99 5.57 8.14 1.38
N ARG A 100 6.47 8.49 2.31
CA ARG A 100 6.81 9.89 2.63
C ARG A 100 7.31 10.66 1.41
N GLN A 101 8.23 10.09 0.64
CA GLN A 101 8.73 10.71 -0.60
C GLN A 101 7.61 10.92 -1.64
N TRP A 102 6.64 10.02 -1.68
CA TRP A 102 5.48 10.19 -2.55
C TRP A 102 4.58 11.32 -2.09
N TYR A 103 4.27 11.42 -0.79
CA TYR A 103 3.52 12.57 -0.24
C TYR A 103 4.25 13.89 -0.47
N GLN A 104 5.57 13.94 -0.26
CA GLN A 104 6.41 15.10 -0.56
C GLN A 104 6.26 15.53 -2.01
N ARG A 105 6.33 14.58 -2.96
CA ARG A 105 6.16 14.86 -4.38
C ARG A 105 4.77 15.43 -4.68
N LEU A 106 3.71 14.83 -4.15
CA LEU A 106 2.34 15.32 -4.38
C LEU A 106 2.12 16.72 -3.80
N ALA A 107 2.65 16.98 -2.59
CA ALA A 107 2.52 18.27 -1.92
C ALA A 107 3.36 19.37 -2.56
N ASN A 108 4.65 19.12 -2.77
CA ASN A 108 5.62 20.13 -3.20
C ASN A 108 5.44 20.50 -4.68
N ASP A 109 5.09 19.51 -5.51
CA ASP A 109 4.91 19.72 -6.95
C ASP A 109 3.46 20.05 -7.29
N GLY A 110 2.55 20.09 -6.31
CA GLY A 110 1.13 20.36 -6.51
C GLY A 110 0.46 19.33 -7.43
N LEU A 111 0.72 18.04 -7.20
CA LEU A 111 0.25 16.95 -8.06
C LEU A 111 -0.91 16.16 -7.43
N VAL A 112 -1.70 15.54 -8.30
CA VAL A 112 -2.71 14.53 -7.99
C VAL A 112 -2.52 13.32 -8.90
N VAL A 113 -2.90 12.13 -8.45
CA VAL A 113 -2.82 10.92 -9.27
C VAL A 113 -4.13 10.71 -10.02
N VAL A 114 -4.04 10.43 -11.32
CA VAL A 114 -5.19 10.07 -12.15
C VAL A 114 -5.08 8.59 -12.51
N TYR A 115 -6.21 7.88 -12.44
CA TYR A 115 -6.38 6.60 -13.10
C TYR A 115 -7.36 6.76 -14.27
N ASP A 116 -6.91 6.38 -15.45
CA ASP A 116 -7.73 6.29 -16.65
C ASP A 116 -7.11 5.22 -17.57
N PRO A 117 -7.82 4.11 -17.84
CA PRO A 117 -7.30 2.99 -18.63
C PRO A 117 -6.93 3.37 -20.07
N THR A 118 -7.38 4.51 -20.57
CA THR A 118 -7.05 5.01 -21.92
C THR A 118 -5.68 5.71 -21.98
N ILE A 119 -5.08 6.05 -20.83
CA ILE A 119 -3.76 6.69 -20.77
C ILE A 119 -2.71 5.72 -21.32
N PRO A 120 -2.00 6.07 -22.41
CA PRO A 120 -1.01 5.19 -23.01
C PRO A 120 0.25 5.09 -22.12
N PRO A 121 1.01 4.00 -22.24
CA PRO A 121 2.32 3.87 -21.62
C PRO A 121 3.26 5.05 -21.92
N HIS A 122 3.88 5.60 -20.88
CA HIS A 122 4.88 6.66 -21.01
C HIS A 122 5.98 6.54 -19.95
N LYS A 123 7.01 7.40 -20.01
CA LYS A 123 8.17 7.36 -19.10
C LYS A 123 7.78 7.32 -17.61
N GLY A 124 6.71 8.03 -17.22
CA GLY A 124 6.16 8.04 -15.86
C GLY A 124 5.26 6.86 -15.45
N ALA A 125 4.77 6.05 -16.40
CA ALA A 125 3.83 4.96 -16.20
C ALA A 125 3.98 3.94 -17.34
N LYS A 126 4.94 3.03 -17.19
CA LYS A 126 5.33 2.10 -18.27
C LYS A 126 4.23 1.14 -18.72
N THR A 127 3.22 0.93 -17.89
CA THR A 127 2.07 0.07 -18.18
C THR A 127 0.89 0.84 -18.75
N GLY A 128 0.93 2.19 -18.76
CA GLY A 128 -0.26 3.01 -19.00
C GLY A 128 -1.18 3.06 -17.79
N GLY A 129 -2.36 3.66 -17.97
CA GLY A 129 -3.44 3.71 -16.99
C GLY A 129 -3.31 4.77 -15.90
N TRP A 130 -2.10 5.24 -15.62
CA TRP A 130 -1.81 6.12 -14.48
C TRP A 130 -1.04 7.35 -14.91
N ASP A 131 -1.35 8.49 -14.31
CA ASP A 131 -0.52 9.69 -14.47
C ASP A 131 -0.48 10.55 -13.21
N TYR A 132 0.50 11.45 -13.16
CA TYR A 132 0.60 12.54 -12.21
C TYR A 132 0.29 13.83 -12.93
N VAL A 133 -0.82 14.48 -12.58
CA VAL A 133 -1.24 15.72 -13.21
C VAL A 133 -1.24 16.87 -12.19
N PRO A 134 -1.14 18.14 -12.64
CA PRO A 134 -1.31 19.29 -11.75
C PRO A 134 -2.66 19.24 -11.06
N ARG A 135 -2.66 19.51 -9.76
CA ARG A 135 -3.84 19.59 -8.92
C ARG A 135 -4.72 20.77 -9.34
N GLU A 136 -6.02 20.52 -9.39
CA GLU A 136 -7.07 21.51 -9.60
C GLU A 136 -7.78 21.79 -8.28
N GLU A 137 -8.44 22.94 -8.16
CA GLU A 137 -9.18 23.33 -6.96
C GLU A 137 -10.22 22.28 -6.55
N LYS A 138 -10.89 21.65 -7.53
CA LYS A 138 -11.89 20.59 -7.32
C LYS A 138 -11.32 19.33 -6.67
N ASP A 139 -10.02 19.06 -6.81
CA ASP A 139 -9.40 17.88 -6.20
C ASP A 139 -9.28 18.05 -4.68
N GLY A 140 -9.28 19.29 -4.18
CA GLY A 140 -9.08 19.60 -2.77
C GLY A 140 -7.81 18.98 -2.21
N ASP A 141 -7.94 18.20 -1.15
CA ASP A 141 -6.89 17.45 -0.45
C ASP A 141 -6.75 16.00 -0.91
N LEU A 142 -7.49 15.55 -1.94
CA LEU A 142 -7.46 14.15 -2.38
C LEU A 142 -6.13 13.75 -3.02
N LEU A 143 -5.69 12.51 -2.79
CA LEU A 143 -4.53 11.92 -3.47
C LEU A 143 -4.85 11.53 -4.92
N PHE A 144 -6.11 11.21 -5.20
CA PHE A 144 -6.60 10.75 -6.49
C PHE A 144 -7.68 11.69 -7.02
N ARG A 145 -7.60 12.01 -8.31
CA ARG A 145 -8.61 12.83 -8.98
C ARG A 145 -9.82 11.98 -9.31
N GLU A 146 -10.99 12.48 -8.97
CA GLU A 146 -12.26 11.85 -9.34
C GLU A 146 -12.54 12.03 -10.84
N ASN A 147 -12.99 10.95 -11.48
CA ASN A 147 -13.34 10.89 -12.89
C ASN A 147 -14.29 9.68 -13.14
N GLU A 148 -14.50 9.30 -14.40
CA GLU A 148 -15.36 8.16 -14.74
C GLU A 148 -14.93 6.84 -14.07
N TYR A 149 -13.62 6.66 -13.86
CA TYR A 149 -12.98 5.44 -13.37
C TYR A 149 -12.62 5.48 -11.88
N THR A 150 -12.66 6.66 -11.27
CA THR A 150 -12.23 6.94 -9.90
C THR A 150 -13.30 7.73 -9.18
N GLU A 151 -13.85 7.16 -8.11
CA GLU A 151 -14.92 7.71 -7.30
C GLU A 151 -14.52 7.61 -5.82
N VAL A 152 -14.49 8.75 -5.13
CA VAL A 152 -14.20 8.82 -3.71
C VAL A 152 -15.50 9.17 -2.99
N THR A 153 -16.16 8.15 -2.42
CA THR A 153 -17.38 8.37 -1.65
C THR A 153 -17.11 9.20 -0.40
N ASP A 154 -18.12 9.89 0.13
CA ASP A 154 -17.99 10.64 1.38
C ASP A 154 -17.44 9.79 2.54
N GLU A 155 -17.83 8.51 2.59
CA GLU A 155 -17.38 7.53 3.58
C GLU A 155 -15.88 7.24 3.49
N THR A 156 -15.35 7.13 2.27
CA THR A 156 -13.93 6.82 2.01
C THR A 156 -13.09 8.07 1.83
N ARG A 157 -13.70 9.25 1.77
CA ARG A 157 -13.00 10.51 1.49
C ARG A 157 -11.89 10.78 2.48
N VAL A 158 -12.10 10.52 3.77
CA VAL A 158 -11.07 10.73 4.80
C VAL A 158 -9.84 9.85 4.55
N ASP A 159 -10.06 8.63 4.09
CA ASP A 159 -9.00 7.64 3.86
C ASP A 159 -8.14 7.93 2.62
N TRP A 160 -8.57 8.84 1.74
CA TRP A 160 -7.89 9.13 0.47
C TRP A 160 -7.36 10.55 0.35
N ARG A 161 -7.36 11.29 1.46
CA ARG A 161 -6.73 12.60 1.55
C ARG A 161 -5.23 12.47 1.70
N LEU A 162 -4.51 13.46 1.18
CA LEU A 162 -3.13 13.68 1.55
C LEU A 162 -3.10 14.04 3.04
N PRO A 163 -2.47 13.22 3.90
CA PRO A 163 -2.43 13.52 5.32
C PRO A 163 -1.66 14.82 5.58
N ASP A 164 -1.95 15.51 6.68
CA ASP A 164 -1.12 16.64 7.11
C ASP A 164 0.32 16.19 7.36
N LYS A 165 1.28 17.11 7.14
CA LYS A 165 2.72 16.80 7.20
C LYS A 165 3.17 16.19 8.53
N GLU A 166 2.49 16.53 9.62
CA GLU A 166 2.78 15.97 10.96
C GLU A 166 2.42 14.48 11.07
N PHE A 167 1.46 14.00 10.27
CA PHE A 167 1.05 12.60 10.19
C PHE A 167 1.77 11.83 9.08
N TRP A 168 2.81 12.39 8.48
CA TRP A 168 3.61 11.64 7.52
C TRP A 168 4.48 10.61 8.25
N PRO A 169 4.88 9.51 7.59
CA PRO A 169 5.88 8.62 8.13
C PRO A 169 7.15 9.40 8.54
N GLN A 170 7.54 9.26 9.80
CA GLN A 170 8.74 9.92 10.34
C GLN A 170 10.01 9.12 9.98
N GLU A 171 11.17 9.76 10.10
CA GLU A 171 12.49 9.12 9.92
C GLU A 171 12.90 8.25 11.11
#